data_AF-A0A3C0JK37-F1
#
_entry.id   AF-A0A3C0JK37-F1
#
_cell.length_a   1.000
_cell.length_b   1.000
_cell.length_c   1.000
_cell.angle_alpha   90.00
_cell.angle_beta   90.00
_cell.angle_gamma   90.00
#
_symmetry.space_group_name_H-M   'P 1'
#
loop_
_entity.id
_entity.type
_entity.pdbx_description
1 polymer ?
#
loop_
_entity_poly.entity_id
_entity_poly.type
_entity_poly.pdbx_seq_one_letter_code
_entity_poly.pdbx_strand_id
1 'polypeptide(L)' 'HKDIFCTEGLRTSCGSNMLDNFIAPYTATAVRKLEQAGAVTLGKANMDEFAMGSS' A
#
# COMPACT_ATOMS: atom_id res chain seq x y z
N HIS A 1 -2.00 5.43 4.30
CA HIS A 1 -2.74 5.11 3.06
C HIS A 1 -3.12 3.63 3.07
N LYS A 2 -4.03 3.16 2.19
CA LYS A 2 -4.45 1.73 2.13
C LYS A 2 -3.34 0.83 1.61
N ASP A 3 -3.41 -0.47 1.93
CA ASP A 3 -2.46 -1.51 1.50
C ASP A 3 -2.51 -1.84 0.00
N ILE A 4 -3.34 -1.14 -0.79
CA ILE A 4 -3.33 -1.21 -2.25
C ILE A 4 -2.24 -0.35 -2.88
N PHE A 5 -1.70 0.63 -2.14
CA PHE A 5 -0.70 1.55 -2.67
C PHE A 5 0.70 0.98 -2.45
N CYS A 6 1.41 0.78 -3.56
CA CYS A 6 2.82 0.42 -3.55
C CYS A 6 3.67 1.53 -2.92
N THR A 7 4.60 1.12 -2.07
CA THR A 7 5.64 1.98 -1.48
C THR A 7 6.91 1.16 -1.59
N GLU A 8 7.91 1.66 -2.30
CA GLU A 8 9.14 0.93 -2.62
C GLU A 8 9.79 0.35 -1.36
N GLY A 9 10.15 -0.93 -1.41
CA GLY A 9 10.75 -1.64 -0.28
C GLY A 9 9.79 -2.03 0.85
N LEU A 10 8.51 -1.63 0.77
CA LEU A 10 7.48 -2.06 1.72
C LEU A 10 6.60 -3.17 1.14
N ARG A 11 6.17 -4.06 2.05
CA ARG A 11 5.19 -5.10 1.76
C ARG A 11 3.87 -4.50 1.30
N THR A 12 3.25 -5.09 0.28
CA THR A 12 1.94 -4.65 -0.27
C THR A 12 1.12 -5.90 -0.59
N SER A 13 0.19 -6.27 0.29
CA SER A 13 -0.58 -7.52 0.16
C SER A 13 -1.93 -7.34 -0.52
N CYS A 14 -2.40 -6.10 -0.69
CA CYS A 14 -3.75 -5.81 -1.17
C CYS A 14 -4.85 -6.54 -0.36
N GLY A 15 -4.62 -6.82 0.92
CA GLY A 15 -5.53 -7.61 1.76
C GLY A 15 -5.63 -9.10 1.38
N SER A 16 -4.74 -9.61 0.51
CA SER A 16 -4.73 -10.99 0.01
C SER A 16 -3.55 -11.80 0.53
N ASN A 17 -3.80 -13.07 0.88
CA ASN A 17 -2.73 -14.04 1.17
C ASN A 17 -1.86 -14.34 -0.06
N MET A 18 -2.37 -14.12 -1.28
CA MET A 18 -1.62 -14.33 -2.51
C MET A 18 -0.38 -13.41 -2.61
N LEU A 19 -0.46 -12.22 -2.01
CA LEU A 19 0.58 -11.20 -2.07
C LEU A 19 1.22 -10.93 -0.70
N ASP A 20 1.06 -11.82 0.28
CA ASP A 20 1.55 -11.59 1.66
C ASP A 20 3.08 -11.35 1.72
N ASN A 21 3.84 -11.89 0.78
CA ASN A 21 5.29 -11.70 0.67
C ASN A 21 5.73 -10.75 -0.46
N PHE A 22 4.80 -10.03 -1.08
CA PHE A 22 5.13 -9.11 -2.17
C PHE A 22 5.75 -7.81 -1.62
N ILE A 23 7.00 -7.55 -1.98
CA ILE A 23 7.69 -6.29 -1.71
C ILE A 23 7.57 -5.40 -2.95
N ALA A 24 7.01 -4.20 -2.77
CA ALA A 24 6.75 -3.32 -3.90
C ALA A 24 8.07 -2.81 -4.53
N PRO A 25 8.23 -2.89 -5.86
CA PRO A 25 9.42 -2.42 -6.56
C PRO A 25 9.34 -0.93 -6.94
N TYR A 26 8.26 -0.23 -6.59
CA TYR A 26 8.09 1.19 -6.86
C TYR A 26 7.15 1.84 -5.84
N THR A 27 7.21 3.17 -5.74
CA THR A 27 6.25 3.97 -4.97
C THR A 27 5.15 4.53 -5.87
N ALA A 28 3.89 4.31 -5.51
CA ALA A 28 2.75 4.83 -6.24
C ALA A 28 2.77 6.36 -6.27
N THR A 29 2.37 6.96 -7.39
CA THR A 29 2.40 8.43 -7.59
C THR A 29 1.69 9.20 -6.48
N ALA A 30 0.58 8.68 -5.96
CA ALA A 30 -0.15 9.29 -4.85
C ALA A 30 0.66 9.29 -3.54
N VAL A 31 1.32 8.18 -3.22
CA VAL A 31 2.20 8.06 -2.03
C VAL A 31 3.39 9.01 -2.18
N ARG A 32 4.03 9.03 -3.36
CA ARG A 32 5.15 9.95 -3.64
C ARG A 32 4.77 11.42 -3.43
N LYS A 33 3.56 11.83 -3.82
CA LYS A 33 3.07 13.19 -3.59
C LYS A 33 2.88 13.49 -2.10
N LEU A 34 2.40 12.53 -1.32
CA LEU A 34 2.26 12.67 0.14
C LEU A 34 3.63 12.80 0.81
N GLU A 35 4.59 11.95 0.44
CA GLU A 35 5.97 12.01 0.94
C GLU A 35 6.62 13.36 0.60
N GLN A 36 6.46 13.85 -0.64
CA GLN A 36 6.95 15.17 -1.07
C GLN A 36 6.31 16.33 -0.29
N ALA A 37 5.07 16.15 0.19
CA ALA A 37 4.39 17.12 1.04
C ALA A 37 4.81 17.02 2.52
N GLY A 38 5.76 16.15 2.87
CA GLY A 38 6.24 15.95 4.25
C GLY A 38 5.40 14.98 5.08
N ALA A 39 4.52 14.19 4.45
CA ALA A 39 3.76 13.18 5.17
C ALA A 39 4.66 12.03 5.63
N VAL A 40 4.44 11.56 6.86
CA VAL A 40 5.16 10.41 7.43
C VAL A 40 4.26 9.18 7.40
N THR A 41 4.73 8.11 6.76
CA THR A 41 4.01 6.83 6.69
C THR A 41 4.27 6.00 7.95
N LEU A 42 3.26 5.83 8.80
CA LEU A 42 3.31 4.96 9.98
C LEU A 42 3.08 3.48 9.66
N GLY A 43 2.43 3.20 8.53
CA GLY A 43 2.01 1.88 8.12
C GLY A 43 0.89 1.93 7.08
N LYS A 44 0.48 0.76 6.60
CA LYS A 44 -0.60 0.62 5.62
C LYS A 44 -1.88 0.17 6.31
N ALA A 45 -2.99 0.79 5.93
CA ALA A 45 -4.30 0.46 6.47
C ALA A 45 -4.83 -0.84 5.84
N ASN A 46 -5.56 -1.63 6.64
CA ASN A 46 -6.21 -2.86 6.19
C ASN A 46 -7.29 -2.57 5.13
N MET A 47 -7.64 -3.59 4.36
CA MET A 47 -8.65 -3.55 3.31
C MET A 47 -9.11 -4.95 2.92
N ASP A 48 -10.26 -5.03 2.27
CA ASP A 48 -10.71 -6.26 1.63
C ASP A 48 -9.78 -6.67 0.47
N GLU A 49 -9.71 -7.98 0.23
CA GLU A 49 -8.88 -8.58 -0.81
C GLU A 49 -9.10 -7.91 -2.17
N PHE A 50 -8.01 -7.39 -2.74
CA PHE A 50 -7.97 -6.64 -4.01
C PHE A 50 -8.91 -5.43 -4.08
N ALA A 51 -9.36 -4.90 -2.93
CA ALA A 51 -10.42 -3.89 -2.82
C ALA A 51 -11.78 -4.36 -3.37
N MET A 52 -12.02 -5.67 -3.45
CA MET A 52 -13.25 -6.28 -3.98
C MET A 52 -14.25 -6.63 -2.88
N GLY A 53 -14.21 -5.92 -1.74
CA GLY A 53 -15.21 -6.00 -0.68
C GLY A 53 -16.00 -4.70 -0.55
N SER A 54 -17.08 -4.75 0.22
CA SER A 54 -18.05 -3.65 0.33
C SER A 54 -17.81 -2.73 1.53
N SER A 55 -16.63 -2.81 2.18
CA SER A 55 -16.35 -2.09 3.42
C SER A 55 -15.94 -0.62 3.27
#